data_AF-A0A949DUE9-F1
#
_entry.id   AF-A0A949DUE9-F1
#
_cell.length_a   1.000
_cell.length_b   1.000
_cell.length_c   1.000
_cell.angle_alpha   90.00
_cell.angle_beta   90.00
_cell.angle_gamma   90.00
#
_symmetry.space_group_name_H-M   'P 1'
#
loop_
_entity.id
_entity.type
_entity.pdbx_description
1 polymer ?
#
loop_
_entity_poly.entity_id
_entity_poly.type
_entity_poly.pdbx_seq_one_letter_code
_entity_poly.pdbx_strand_id
1 'polypeptide(L)'
;MIPISAWNKSHCSFSPRLAPRHRPPGNDGFTLLEVMIAISLLAIALTTLFGSQSQSVSLGGTVKFNTQAPLLAQMKLAEFSTNAENPSSDSGDFGDDFPGYQWKMETEDVKLETSEILSKLADTLQLLTLTVSWGDNHYVYQIQSYLPKNRAF
;
A
#
# COMPACT_ATOMS: atom_id res chain seq x y z
N MET A 1 -85.36 -38.37 -64.96
CA MET A 1 -84.16 -39.05 -65.49
C MET A 1 -82.94 -38.28 -64.99
N ILE A 2 -82.03 -38.98 -64.30
CA ILE A 2 -80.81 -38.58 -63.55
C ILE A 2 -79.74 -38.05 -64.55
N PRO A 3 -78.64 -37.28 -64.27
CA PRO A 3 -77.71 -37.36 -63.12
C PRO A 3 -77.04 -36.07 -62.56
N ILE A 4 -76.66 -36.05 -61.26
CA ILE A 4 -75.30 -36.20 -60.67
C ILE A 4 -74.23 -35.22 -61.22
N SER A 5 -73.74 -34.28 -60.39
CA SER A 5 -72.28 -34.09 -60.12
C SER A 5 -71.95 -32.82 -59.31
N ALA A 6 -70.92 -32.98 -58.48
CA ALA A 6 -69.98 -31.97 -57.98
C ALA A 6 -70.45 -30.91 -56.97
N TRP A 7 -70.59 -31.31 -55.70
CA TRP A 7 -70.38 -30.39 -54.58
C TRP A 7 -68.89 -30.28 -54.26
N ASN A 8 -68.39 -29.04 -54.34
CA ASN A 8 -67.05 -28.58 -54.04
C ASN A 8 -66.75 -28.73 -52.53
N LYS A 9 -65.74 -29.55 -52.19
CA LYS A 9 -65.14 -29.56 -50.84
C LYS A 9 -64.12 -28.43 -50.73
N SER A 10 -64.57 -27.26 -50.30
CA SER A 10 -63.68 -26.24 -49.75
C SER A 10 -63.67 -26.39 -48.23
N HIS A 11 -62.64 -27.08 -47.73
CA HIS A 11 -62.36 -27.21 -46.31
C HIS A 11 -61.96 -25.84 -45.73
N CYS A 12 -62.90 -25.11 -45.13
CA CYS A 12 -62.56 -24.01 -44.25
C CYS A 12 -61.98 -24.56 -42.94
N SER A 13 -60.65 -24.64 -42.87
CA SER A 13 -59.91 -24.90 -41.63
C SER A 13 -60.02 -23.67 -40.73
N PHE A 14 -60.88 -23.75 -39.72
CA PHE A 14 -60.95 -22.74 -38.66
C PHE A 14 -59.81 -22.98 -37.67
N SER A 15 -58.66 -22.35 -37.93
CA SER A 15 -57.53 -22.34 -37.00
C SER A 15 -57.82 -21.30 -35.91
N PRO A 16 -57.92 -21.66 -34.62
CA PRO A 16 -58.00 -20.66 -33.57
C PRO A 16 -56.65 -19.93 -33.50
N ARG A 17 -56.62 -18.68 -33.97
CA ARG A 17 -55.48 -17.79 -33.78
C ARG A 17 -55.41 -17.47 -32.29
N LEU A 18 -54.46 -18.09 -31.59
CA LEU A 18 -54.14 -17.76 -30.20
C LEU A 18 -53.75 -16.28 -30.15
N ALA A 19 -54.64 -15.44 -29.65
CA ALA A 19 -54.34 -14.04 -29.41
C ALA A 19 -53.21 -13.96 -28.38
N PRO A 20 -52.17 -13.14 -28.61
CA PRO A 20 -51.16 -12.90 -27.58
C PRO A 20 -51.86 -12.30 -26.36
N ARG A 21 -51.76 -13.01 -25.23
CA ARG A 21 -52.28 -12.55 -23.94
C ARG A 21 -51.44 -11.34 -23.53
N HIS A 22 -51.94 -10.13 -23.79
CA HIS A 22 -51.37 -8.91 -23.24
C HIS A 22 -51.44 -9.03 -21.72
N ARG A 23 -50.32 -9.39 -21.07
CA ARG A 23 -50.18 -9.22 -19.63
C ARG A 23 -50.25 -7.71 -19.40
N PRO A 24 -51.10 -7.22 -18.48
CA PRO A 24 -51.00 -5.83 -18.06
C PRO A 24 -49.56 -5.62 -17.56
N PRO A 25 -48.91 -4.48 -17.86
CA PRO A 25 -47.66 -4.15 -17.20
C PRO A 25 -47.95 -4.21 -15.70
N GLY A 26 -47.29 -5.13 -15.00
CA GLY A 26 -47.34 -5.16 -13.55
C GLY A 26 -46.89 -3.79 -13.08
N ASN A 27 -47.68 -3.15 -12.23
CA ASN A 27 -47.18 -2.05 -11.43
C ASN A 27 -46.16 -2.67 -10.47
N ASP A 28 -44.93 -2.82 -10.94
CA ASP A 28 -43.78 -3.26 -10.18
C ASP A 28 -43.37 -2.07 -9.28
N GLY A 29 -44.15 -1.88 -8.21
CA GLY A 29 -43.79 -0.99 -7.13
C GLY A 29 -42.61 -1.57 -6.38
N PHE A 30 -41.68 -0.71 -5.97
CA PHE A 30 -40.56 -1.10 -5.12
C PHE A 30 -41.09 -1.83 -3.89
N THR A 31 -40.64 -3.08 -3.71
CA THR A 31 -40.96 -3.81 -2.50
C THR A 31 -40.20 -3.15 -1.34
N LEU A 32 -40.81 -3.11 -0.15
CA LEU A 32 -40.13 -2.60 1.06
C LEU A 32 -38.82 -3.36 1.30
N LEU A 33 -38.81 -4.67 1.00
CA LEU A 33 -37.65 -5.54 1.08
C LEU A 33 -36.48 -5.05 0.21
N GLU A 34 -36.75 -4.59 -1.01
CA GLU A 34 -35.72 -4.13 -1.95
C GLU A 34 -35.02 -2.86 -1.45
N VAL A 35 -35.78 -1.90 -0.92
CA VAL A 35 -35.23 -0.67 -0.35
C VAL A 35 -34.38 -0.98 0.88
N MET A 36 -34.81 -1.93 1.73
CA MET A 36 -34.02 -2.37 2.88
C MET A 36 -32.70 -3.03 2.47
N ILE A 37 -32.71 -3.87 1.43
CA ILE A 37 -31.49 -4.49 0.90
C ILE A 37 -30.57 -3.43 0.32
N ALA A 38 -31.10 -2.48 -0.46
CA ALA A 38 -30.33 -1.40 -1.06
C ALA A 38 -29.62 -0.53 -0.01
N ILE A 39 -30.33 -0.13 1.05
CA ILE A 39 -29.76 0.66 2.15
C ILE A 39 -28.72 -0.15 2.91
N SER A 40 -28.93 -1.45 3.11
CA SER A 40 -27.98 -2.33 3.80
C SER A 40 -26.67 -2.46 3.01
N LEU A 41 -26.75 -2.67 1.70
CA LEU A 41 -25.57 -2.73 0.83
C LEU A 41 -24.85 -1.38 0.74
N LEU A 42 -25.61 -0.28 0.70
CA LEU A 42 -25.05 1.08 0.73
C LEU A 42 -24.30 1.32 2.05
N ALA A 43 -24.85 0.93 3.20
CA ALA A 43 -24.20 1.09 4.50
C ALA A 43 -22.89 0.29 4.59
N ILE A 44 -22.87 -0.95 4.07
CA ILE A 44 -21.65 -1.77 3.99
C ILE A 44 -20.62 -1.09 3.09
N ALA A 45 -21.01 -0.65 1.89
CA ALA A 45 -20.14 0.01 0.93
C ALA A 45 -19.57 1.34 1.46
N LEU A 46 -20.39 2.12 2.17
CA LEU A 46 -19.93 3.34 2.83
C LEU A 46 -18.98 3.00 3.98
N THR A 47 -19.27 1.98 4.80
CA THR A 47 -18.39 1.55 5.89
C THR A 47 -17.02 1.11 5.36
N THR A 48 -16.99 0.34 4.26
CA THR A 48 -15.72 -0.06 3.63
C THR A 48 -15.00 1.12 2.99
N LEU A 49 -15.72 2.05 2.37
CA LEU A 49 -15.15 3.28 1.80
C LEU A 49 -14.58 4.20 2.90
N PHE A 50 -15.31 4.41 4.00
CA PHE A 50 -14.85 5.18 5.16
C PHE A 50 -13.65 4.49 5.84
N GLY A 51 -13.68 3.17 5.98
CA GLY A 51 -12.55 2.38 6.47
C GLY A 51 -11.31 2.47 5.56
N SER A 52 -11.52 2.48 4.23
CA SER A 52 -10.46 2.64 3.23
C SER A 52 -9.89 4.07 3.23
N GLN A 53 -10.73 5.09 3.42
CA GLN A 53 -10.31 6.48 3.48
C GLN A 53 -9.54 6.80 4.78
N SER A 54 -9.92 6.18 5.91
CA SER A 54 -9.24 6.35 7.21
C SER A 54 -7.78 5.86 7.21
N GLN A 55 -7.38 5.02 6.25
CA GLN A 55 -5.97 4.64 6.10
C GLN A 55 -5.11 5.80 5.59
N SER A 56 -5.68 6.78 4.88
CA SER A 56 -4.91 7.87 4.24
C SER A 56 -4.58 9.04 5.17
N VAL A 57 -5.35 9.25 6.26
CA VAL A 57 -5.15 10.42 7.15
C VAL A 57 -4.06 10.16 8.22
N SER A 58 -3.78 8.90 8.56
CA SER A 58 -2.66 8.54 9.45
C SER A 58 -1.29 8.58 8.75
N LEU A 59 -1.26 8.75 7.43
CA LEU A 59 -0.03 8.84 6.63
C LEU A 59 0.52 10.26 6.52
N GLY A 60 -0.22 11.31 6.92
CA GLY A 60 0.25 12.69 6.78
C GLY A 60 1.48 13.05 7.63
N GLY A 61 1.61 12.45 8.82
CA GLY A 61 2.81 12.58 9.66
C GLY A 61 3.93 11.60 9.25
N THR A 62 3.54 10.34 8.99
CA THR A 62 4.45 9.25 8.66
C THR A 62 5.16 9.45 7.30
N VAL A 63 4.49 10.03 6.30
CA VAL A 63 5.09 10.35 4.99
C VAL A 63 6.15 11.44 5.12
N LYS A 64 5.95 12.42 6.01
CA LYS A 64 6.95 13.47 6.25
C LYS A 64 8.18 12.89 6.94
N PHE A 65 8.01 12.05 7.95
CA PHE A 65 9.13 11.36 8.59
C PHE A 65 9.90 10.47 7.59
N ASN A 66 9.20 9.66 6.80
CA ASN A 66 9.82 8.77 5.81
C ASN A 66 10.55 9.51 4.68
N THR A 67 10.28 10.79 4.45
CA THR A 67 10.99 11.60 3.44
C THR A 67 12.10 12.45 4.06
N GLN A 68 11.92 12.96 5.27
CA GLN A 68 12.90 13.82 5.96
C GLN A 68 13.99 13.02 6.69
N ALA A 69 13.64 11.92 7.37
CA ALA A 69 14.61 11.12 8.12
C ALA A 69 15.74 10.56 7.23
N PRO A 70 15.50 10.07 6.00
CA PRO A 70 16.57 9.63 5.12
C PRO A 70 17.46 10.79 4.64
N LEU A 71 16.91 11.99 4.44
CA LEU A 71 17.69 13.16 4.06
C LEU A 71 18.63 13.57 5.20
N LEU A 72 18.10 13.66 6.42
CA LEU A 72 18.88 13.98 7.62
C LEU A 72 19.96 12.93 7.89
N ALA A 73 19.61 11.65 7.75
CA ALA A 73 20.57 10.56 7.89
C ALA A 73 21.70 10.66 6.86
N GLN A 74 21.38 10.94 5.59
CA GLN A 74 22.40 11.11 4.54
C GLN A 74 23.28 12.35 4.77
N MET A 75 22.70 13.47 5.20
CA MET A 75 23.47 14.68 5.53
C MET A 75 24.48 14.41 6.64
N LYS A 76 24.05 13.74 7.72
CA LYS A 76 24.96 13.35 8.81
C LYS A 76 26.01 12.36 8.32
N LEU A 77 25.62 11.33 7.59
CA LEU A 77 26.56 10.35 7.06
C LEU A 77 27.63 11.00 6.15
N ALA A 78 27.27 12.02 5.36
CA ALA A 78 28.21 12.77 4.54
C ALA A 78 29.17 13.66 5.36
N GLU A 79 28.69 14.24 6.46
CA GLU A 79 29.53 14.99 7.41
C GLU A 79 30.61 14.08 8.01
N PHE A 80 30.20 12.88 8.47
CA PHE A 80 31.13 11.90 9.05
C PHE A 80 32.06 11.25 8.03
N SER A 81 31.61 11.02 6.79
CA SER A 81 32.50 10.50 5.74
C SER A 81 33.58 11.51 5.33
N THR A 82 33.29 12.80 5.45
CA THR A 82 34.26 13.88 5.17
C THR A 82 35.23 14.08 6.34
N ASN A 83 34.77 13.91 7.58
CA ASN A 83 35.57 14.10 8.80
C ASN A 83 36.12 12.76 9.37
N ALA A 84 36.42 11.79 8.50
CA ALA A 84 36.72 10.39 8.81
C ALA A 84 38.04 10.14 9.58
N GLU A 85 38.54 11.12 10.34
CA GLU A 85 39.78 11.00 11.11
C GLU A 85 39.58 10.15 12.38
N ASN A 86 38.35 9.94 12.85
CA ASN A 86 37.98 8.89 13.82
C ASN A 86 36.46 8.70 13.89
N PRO A 87 35.87 7.63 13.29
CA PRO A 87 34.44 7.35 13.43
C PRO A 87 34.14 6.75 14.82
N SER A 88 34.04 7.60 15.84
CA SER A 88 33.57 7.20 17.17
C SER A 88 32.04 7.12 17.24
N SER A 89 31.51 6.27 18.13
CA SER A 89 30.09 6.30 18.46
C SER A 89 29.72 7.66 19.06
N ASP A 90 28.68 8.27 18.51
CA ASP A 90 28.23 9.61 18.90
C ASP A 90 26.71 9.71 18.86
N SER A 91 26.14 10.66 19.59
CA SER A 91 24.69 10.84 19.66
C SER A 91 24.36 12.29 19.95
N GLY A 92 23.28 12.78 19.34
CA GLY A 92 22.84 14.16 19.54
C GLY A 92 21.46 14.43 18.97
N ASP A 93 21.11 15.71 18.95
CA ASP A 93 19.91 16.22 18.28
C ASP A 93 20.28 16.93 16.97
N PHE A 94 19.27 17.23 16.17
CA PHE A 94 19.41 18.02 14.95
C PHE A 94 19.19 19.53 15.20
N GLY A 95 19.27 19.98 16.46
CA GLY A 95 19.06 21.37 16.84
C GLY A 95 17.64 21.91 16.59
N ASP A 96 17.53 23.24 16.58
CA ASP A 96 16.26 23.98 16.48
C ASP A 96 15.61 23.91 15.09
N ASP A 97 16.38 23.51 14.08
CA ASP A 97 15.90 23.31 12.71
C ASP A 97 14.97 22.08 12.59
N PHE A 98 15.11 21.10 13.49
CA PHE A 98 14.34 19.85 13.49
C PHE A 98 13.96 19.40 14.91
N PRO A 99 13.00 20.09 15.56
CA PRO A 99 12.61 19.77 16.93
C PRO A 99 12.05 18.35 17.05
N GLY A 100 12.62 17.59 18.00
CA GLY A 100 12.20 16.21 18.31
C GLY A 100 12.87 15.12 17.49
N TYR A 101 13.78 15.43 16.56
CA TYR A 101 14.62 14.46 15.88
C TYR A 101 15.91 14.21 16.67
N GLN A 102 16.20 12.95 16.93
CA GLN A 102 17.43 12.50 17.58
C GLN A 102 18.20 11.60 16.64
N TRP A 103 19.53 11.61 16.73
CA TRP A 103 20.38 10.69 16.00
C TRP A 103 21.35 9.99 16.93
N LYS A 104 21.65 8.75 16.59
CA LYS A 104 22.64 7.92 17.26
C LYS A 104 23.48 7.21 16.20
N MET A 105 24.79 7.31 16.35
CA MET A 105 25.79 6.70 15.51
C MET A 105 26.56 5.66 16.31
N GLU A 106 26.71 4.48 15.73
CA GLU A 106 27.44 3.37 16.32
C GLU A 106 28.38 2.76 15.26
N THR A 107 29.66 2.66 15.61
CA THR A 107 30.67 2.03 14.76
C THR A 107 30.96 0.64 15.32
N GLU A 108 30.80 -0.39 14.49
CA GLU A 108 31.12 -1.77 14.83
C GLU A 108 32.21 -2.30 13.89
N ASP A 109 33.22 -2.98 14.45
CA ASP A 109 34.23 -3.65 13.63
C ASP A 109 33.61 -4.88 12.95
N VAL A 110 33.78 -4.99 11.63
CA VAL A 110 33.25 -6.12 10.88
C VAL A 110 34.07 -7.37 11.24
N LYS A 111 33.41 -8.41 11.76
CA LYS A 111 34.04 -9.72 12.02
C LYS A 111 33.58 -10.73 10.98
N LEU A 112 34.42 -11.01 9.99
CA LEU A 112 34.18 -12.08 9.01
C LEU A 112 35.04 -13.30 9.36
N GLU A 113 34.42 -14.29 9.99
CA GLU A 113 35.05 -15.55 10.43
C GLU A 113 35.26 -16.56 9.28
N THR A 114 34.95 -16.18 8.03
CA THR A 114 34.76 -17.15 6.93
C THR A 114 36.05 -17.52 6.18
N SER A 115 37.11 -16.70 6.22
CA SER A 115 38.37 -16.97 5.50
C SER A 115 39.50 -16.00 5.90
N GLU A 116 40.76 -16.44 5.91
CA GLU A 116 41.94 -15.58 6.17
C GLU A 116 42.08 -14.39 5.20
N ILE A 117 41.56 -14.50 3.99
CA ILE A 117 41.57 -13.40 3.01
C ILE A 117 40.47 -12.39 3.34
N LEU A 118 39.30 -12.90 3.76
CA LEU A 118 38.16 -12.08 4.15
C LEU A 118 38.36 -11.42 5.51
N SER A 119 39.08 -12.06 6.44
CA SER A 119 39.42 -11.48 7.74
C SER A 119 40.36 -10.28 7.62
N LYS A 120 41.30 -10.32 6.67
CA LYS A 120 42.17 -9.15 6.35
C LYS A 120 41.38 -7.98 5.76
N LEU A 121 40.31 -8.25 5.01
CA LEU A 121 39.40 -7.22 4.51
C LEU A 121 38.48 -6.70 5.61
N ALA A 122 38.02 -7.59 6.50
CA ALA A 122 37.21 -7.23 7.66
C ALA A 122 37.96 -6.30 8.62
N ASP A 123 39.26 -6.51 8.81
CA ASP A 123 40.13 -5.60 9.60
C ASP A 123 40.29 -4.20 8.94
N THR A 124 40.02 -4.10 7.64
CA THR A 124 40.02 -2.83 6.90
C THR A 124 38.62 -2.21 6.75
N LEU A 125 37.57 -2.81 7.32
CA LEU A 125 36.20 -2.35 7.17
C LEU A 125 35.56 -2.09 8.53
N GLN A 126 34.92 -0.93 8.67
CA GLN A 126 34.11 -0.59 9.82
C GLN A 126 32.66 -0.39 9.37
N LEU A 127 31.74 -0.98 10.12
CA LEU A 127 30.31 -0.81 9.92
C LEU A 127 29.87 0.43 10.70
N LEU A 128 29.33 1.42 9.99
CA LEU A 128 28.71 2.59 10.57
C LEU A 128 27.20 2.42 10.54
N THR A 129 26.58 2.32 11.71
CA THR A 129 25.12 2.32 11.86
C THR A 129 24.68 3.69 12.34
N LEU A 130 23.85 4.37 11.55
CA LEU A 130 23.23 5.64 11.92
C LEU A 130 21.73 5.43 12.07
N THR A 131 21.23 5.74 13.25
CA THR A 131 19.83 5.60 13.65
C THR A 131 19.25 6.99 13.91
N VAL A 132 18.21 7.35 13.18
CA VAL A 132 17.44 8.59 13.36
C VAL A 132 16.09 8.24 13.95
N SER A 133 15.75 8.80 15.11
CA SER A 133 14.47 8.61 15.78
C SER A 133 13.70 9.93 15.91
N TRP A 134 12.37 9.85 15.90
CA TRP A 134 11.49 11.00 16.10
C TRP A 134 10.25 10.63 16.93
N GLY A 135 9.87 11.51 17.86
CA GLY A 135 8.82 11.25 18.86
C GLY A 135 9.28 10.27 19.95
N ASP A 136 8.35 9.73 20.77
CA ASP A 136 8.59 8.70 21.82
C ASP A 136 9.07 7.34 21.24
N ASN A 137 10.08 7.37 20.36
CA ASN A 137 10.69 6.24 19.70
C ASN A 137 9.73 5.39 18.83
N HIS A 138 8.59 5.95 18.43
CA HIS A 138 7.61 5.30 17.54
C HIS A 138 8.07 5.26 16.08
N TYR A 139 8.99 6.14 15.68
CA TYR A 139 9.51 6.22 14.32
C TYR A 139 11.04 6.17 14.35
N VAL A 140 11.60 5.09 13.83
CA VAL A 140 13.05 4.85 13.78
C VAL A 140 13.44 4.53 12.34
N TYR A 141 14.42 5.26 11.83
CA TYR A 141 15.05 5.02 10.54
C TYR A 141 16.53 4.68 10.75
N GLN A 142 16.99 3.57 10.18
CA GLN A 142 18.36 3.10 10.34
C GLN A 142 19.03 2.95 8.97
N ILE A 143 20.23 3.52 8.83
CA ILE A 143 21.10 3.32 7.68
C ILE A 143 22.42 2.67 8.13
N GLN A 144 22.89 1.71 7.34
CA GLN A 144 24.16 1.02 7.56
C GLN A 144 25.09 1.29 6.38
N SER A 145 26.33 1.70 6.66
CA SER A 145 27.35 1.94 5.65
C SER A 145 28.66 1.30 6.04
N TYR A 146 29.37 0.71 5.07
CA TYR A 146 30.69 0.12 5.29
C TYR A 146 31.75 1.14 4.88
N LEU A 147 32.54 1.60 5.85
CA LEU A 147 33.64 2.52 5.61
C LEU A 147 34.98 1.79 5.68
N PRO A 148 35.92 2.09 4.77
CA PRO A 148 37.29 1.59 4.89
C PRO A 148 37.98 2.26 6.09
N LYS A 149 38.59 1.44 6.94
CA LYS A 149 39.42 1.88 8.07
C LYS A 149 40.66 2.55 7.49
N ASN A 150 40.73 3.87 7.62
CA ASN A 150 41.85 4.65 7.09
C ASN A 150 43.15 4.22 7.78
N ARG A 151 44.01 3.48 7.08
CA ARG A 151 45.39 3.24 7.54
C ARG A 151 46.19 4.50 7.26
N ALA A 152 46.59 5.20 8.31
CA ALA A 152 47.77 6.04 8.23
C ALA A 152 48.93 5.17 7.68
N PHE A 153 49.48 5.60 6.55
CA PHE A 153 50.68 5.02 5.97
C PHE A 153 51.90 5.26 6.88
#